data_AF-A0A369ICY1-F1
#
_entry.id   AF-A0A369ICY1-F1
#
_cell.length_a   1.000
_cell.length_b   1.000
_cell.length_c   1.000
_cell.angle_alpha   90.00
_cell.angle_beta   90.00
_cell.angle_gamma   90.00
#
_symmetry.space_group_name_H-M   'P 1'
#
loop_
_entity.id
_entity.type
_entity.pdbx_description
1 polymer ?
#
loop_
_entity_poly.entity_id
_entity_poly.type
_entity_poly.pdbx_seq_one_letter_code
_entity_poly.pdbx_strand_id
1 'polypeptide(L)'
;MSPFLKYILVSLLFFGLLTAISYRFLNPRSAGKAALSSQTEARFLTDVQLLDTLYRSFRMAIKGTDLSALAQTKSNLQEQLDAMQKRPAEATVLDTVFRRVVRNYKFLILVNEEAVANQKEIVAKKQAYKDQIERLTQDNQFLKLQIATMQSQPPPPPVARIK
;
A
#
# COMPACT_ATOMS: atom_id res chain seq x y z
N MET A 1 -6.52 -78.40 -19.00
CA MET A 1 -5.95 -77.23 -19.67
C MET A 1 -4.63 -77.61 -20.32
N SER A 2 -4.49 -77.44 -21.64
CA SER A 2 -3.25 -77.77 -22.35
C SER A 2 -2.09 -76.86 -21.87
N PRO A 3 -0.84 -77.36 -21.86
CA PRO A 3 0.33 -76.60 -21.44
C PRO A 3 0.50 -75.29 -22.25
N PHE A 4 0.08 -75.29 -23.51
CA PHE A 4 0.07 -74.11 -24.39
C PHE A 4 -0.75 -72.92 -23.83
N LEU A 5 -1.95 -73.20 -23.30
CA LEU A 5 -2.81 -72.18 -22.69
C LEU A 5 -2.20 -71.57 -21.43
N LYS A 6 -1.46 -72.36 -20.65
CA LYS A 6 -0.76 -71.87 -19.46
C LYS A 6 0.36 -70.90 -19.83
N TYR A 7 1.14 -71.22 -20.88
CA TYR A 7 2.21 -70.34 -21.37
C TYR A 7 1.68 -69.01 -21.89
N ILE A 8 0.56 -69.02 -22.64
CA ILE A 8 -0.05 -67.78 -23.14
C ILE A 8 -0.50 -66.89 -21.99
N LEU A 9 -1.15 -67.47 -20.97
CA LEU A 9 -1.64 -66.71 -19.82
C LEU A 9 -0.51 -66.07 -19.02
N VAL A 10 0.59 -66.81 -18.81
CA VAL A 10 1.77 -66.31 -18.08
C VAL A 10 2.47 -65.21 -18.87
N SER A 11 2.63 -65.35 -20.19
CA SER A 11 3.18 -64.29 -21.04
C SER A 11 2.33 -63.02 -21.01
N LEU A 12 1.01 -63.14 -21.08
CA LEU A 12 0.09 -62.00 -21.03
C LEU A 12 0.17 -61.23 -19.71
N LEU A 13 0.23 -61.97 -18.59
CA LEU A 13 0.43 -61.38 -17.26
C LEU A 13 1.78 -60.67 -17.16
N PHE A 14 2.84 -61.28 -17.70
CA PHE A 14 4.18 -60.71 -17.66
C PHE A 14 4.27 -59.42 -18.48
N PHE A 15 3.73 -59.40 -19.71
CA PHE A 15 3.70 -58.20 -20.55
C PHE A 15 2.78 -57.11 -19.97
N GLY A 16 1.66 -57.47 -19.36
CA GLY A 16 0.78 -56.53 -18.66
C GLY A 16 1.44 -55.85 -17.46
N LEU A 17 2.18 -56.61 -16.64
CA LEU A 17 2.97 -56.06 -15.54
C LEU A 17 4.13 -55.21 -16.03
N LEU A 18 4.84 -55.64 -17.08
CA LEU A 18 5.96 -54.90 -17.64
C LEU A 18 5.48 -53.54 -18.17
N THR A 19 4.35 -53.51 -18.89
CA THR A 19 3.77 -52.28 -19.44
C THR A 19 3.24 -51.35 -18.35
N ALA A 20 2.60 -51.87 -17.30
CA ALA A 20 2.14 -51.06 -16.16
C ALA A 20 3.31 -50.40 -15.40
N ILE A 21 4.39 -51.15 -15.18
CA ILE A 21 5.61 -50.63 -14.52
C ILE A 21 6.27 -49.60 -15.44
N SER A 22 6.44 -49.91 -16.72
CA SER A 22 7.02 -48.99 -17.71
C SER A 22 6.21 -47.69 -17.78
N TYR A 23 4.87 -47.77 -17.80
CA TYR A 23 3.99 -46.60 -17.80
C TYR A 23 4.16 -45.75 -16.54
N ARG A 24 4.30 -46.37 -15.36
CA ARG A 24 4.53 -45.66 -14.09
C ARG A 24 5.90 -44.97 -14.03
N PHE A 25 6.93 -45.57 -14.63
CA PHE A 25 8.27 -44.99 -14.70
C PHE A 25 8.43 -43.94 -15.82
N LEU A 26 7.71 -44.07 -16.94
CA LEU A 26 7.70 -43.10 -18.04
C LEU A 26 6.79 -41.89 -17.77
N ASN A 27 5.80 -42.00 -16.87
CA ASN A 27 4.92 -40.90 -16.44
C ASN A 27 5.03 -40.55 -14.94
N PRO A 28 6.17 -40.08 -14.42
CA PRO A 28 6.28 -39.56 -13.04
C PRO A 28 5.59 -38.19 -12.84
N ARG A 29 4.66 -37.80 -13.73
CA ARG A 29 4.38 -36.40 -14.09
C ARG A 29 3.37 -35.63 -13.24
N SER A 30 2.82 -36.19 -12.15
CA SER A 30 1.76 -35.53 -11.37
C SER A 30 2.24 -35.00 -10.02
N ALA A 31 2.92 -35.82 -9.21
CA ALA A 31 3.31 -35.44 -7.85
C ALA A 31 4.31 -34.27 -7.81
N GLY A 32 5.30 -34.25 -8.71
CA GLY A 32 6.29 -33.18 -8.77
C GLY A 32 5.73 -31.83 -9.21
N LYS A 33 4.71 -31.83 -10.09
CA LYS A 33 4.06 -30.59 -10.55
C LYS A 33 3.14 -29.99 -9.48
N ALA A 34 2.39 -30.84 -8.77
CA ALA A 34 1.53 -30.40 -7.68
C ALA A 34 2.33 -29.86 -6.48
N ALA A 35 3.46 -30.47 -6.16
CA ALA A 35 4.36 -30.01 -5.10
C ALA A 35 5.06 -28.67 -5.46
N LEU A 36 5.48 -28.50 -6.72
CA LEU A 36 6.04 -27.21 -7.17
C LEU A 36 4.99 -26.09 -7.18
N SER A 37 3.74 -26.39 -7.57
CA SER A 37 2.67 -25.38 -7.59
C SER A 37 2.26 -24.95 -6.19
N SER A 38 2.19 -25.88 -5.23
CA SER A 38 1.88 -25.54 -3.83
C SER A 38 3.00 -24.75 -3.16
N GLN A 39 4.26 -25.04 -3.48
CA GLN A 39 5.41 -24.28 -2.98
C GLN A 39 5.45 -22.85 -3.53
N THR A 40 5.08 -22.65 -4.81
CA THR A 40 5.00 -21.32 -5.41
C THR A 40 3.82 -20.52 -4.87
N GLU A 41 2.68 -21.16 -4.61
CA GLU A 41 1.52 -20.52 -3.99
C GLU A 41 1.79 -20.08 -2.54
N ALA A 42 2.36 -20.94 -1.71
CA ALA A 42 2.69 -20.60 -0.32
C ALA A 42 3.67 -19.41 -0.23
N ARG A 43 4.67 -19.38 -1.12
CA ARG A 43 5.61 -18.27 -1.22
C ARG A 43 4.91 -16.98 -1.63
N PHE A 44 4.06 -17.03 -2.66
CA PHE A 44 3.26 -15.89 -3.11
C PHE A 44 2.42 -15.32 -1.97
N LEU A 45 1.67 -16.16 -1.25
CA LEU A 45 0.82 -15.71 -0.14
C LEU A 45 1.65 -15.05 0.98
N THR A 46 2.81 -15.63 1.31
CA THR A 46 3.72 -15.08 2.31
C THR A 46 4.21 -13.68 1.91
N ASP A 47 4.62 -13.51 0.64
CA ASP A 47 5.08 -12.21 0.15
C ASP A 47 3.95 -11.17 0.14
N VAL A 48 2.74 -11.56 -0.24
CA VAL A 48 1.57 -10.67 -0.23
C VAL A 48 1.21 -10.25 1.19
N GLN A 49 1.24 -11.18 2.16
CA GLN A 49 0.98 -10.89 3.57
C GLN A 49 2.03 -9.93 4.15
N LEU A 50 3.29 -10.11 3.78
CA LEU A 50 4.37 -9.21 4.19
C LEU A 50 4.15 -7.79 3.64
N LEU A 51 3.80 -7.68 2.35
CA LEU A 51 3.49 -6.38 1.75
C LEU A 51 2.29 -5.70 2.40
N ASP A 52 1.21 -6.44 2.67
CA ASP A 52 0.03 -5.88 3.35
C ASP A 52 0.39 -5.39 4.77
N THR A 53 1.19 -6.17 5.50
CA THR A 53 1.65 -5.79 6.85
C THR A 53 2.49 -4.52 6.83
N LEU A 54 3.47 -4.43 5.93
CA LEU A 54 4.31 -3.25 5.78
C LEU A 54 3.50 -2.02 5.33
N TYR A 55 2.57 -2.21 4.40
CA TYR A 55 1.70 -1.14 3.92
C TYR A 55 0.76 -0.63 5.01
N ARG A 56 0.20 -1.50 5.85
CA ARG A 56 -0.60 -1.10 7.01
C ARG A 56 0.21 -0.26 7.99
N SER A 57 1.43 -0.68 8.31
CA SER A 57 2.34 0.08 9.17
C SER A 57 2.63 1.46 8.60
N PHE A 58 2.93 1.55 7.30
CA PHE A 58 3.10 2.83 6.61
C PHE A 58 1.84 3.70 6.67
N ARG A 59 0.66 3.14 6.41
CA ARG A 59 -0.62 3.86 6.49
C ARG A 59 -0.94 4.36 7.89
N MET A 60 -0.58 3.60 8.93
CA MET A 60 -0.73 4.05 10.32
C MET A 60 0.22 5.20 10.63
N ALA A 61 1.46 5.12 10.15
CA ALA A 61 2.45 6.19 10.32
C ALA A 61 2.04 7.48 9.58
N ILE A 62 1.39 7.38 8.41
CA ILE A 62 0.81 8.54 7.69
C ILE A 62 -0.21 9.30 8.54
N LYS A 63 -1.03 8.58 9.30
CA LYS A 63 -2.04 9.19 10.18
C LYS A 63 -1.46 9.71 11.48
N GLY A 64 -0.26 9.25 11.85
CA GLY A 64 0.45 9.69 13.04
C GLY A 64 1.14 11.05 12.83
N THR A 65 1.60 11.63 13.93
CA THR A 65 2.40 12.87 13.93
C THR A 65 3.90 12.59 13.94
N ASP A 66 4.32 11.33 14.10
CA ASP A 66 5.72 10.95 14.17
C ASP A 66 6.35 10.81 12.76
N LEU A 67 7.11 11.84 12.39
CA LEU A 67 7.82 11.90 11.11
C LEU A 67 8.91 10.84 10.98
N SER A 68 9.50 10.40 12.10
CA SER A 68 10.54 9.37 12.09
C SER A 68 9.95 7.99 11.81
N ALA A 69 8.81 7.67 12.43
CA ALA A 69 8.05 6.45 12.15
C ALA A 69 7.56 6.40 10.70
N LEU A 70 7.11 7.55 10.15
CA LEU A 70 6.72 7.64 8.74
C LEU A 70 7.90 7.36 7.80
N ALA A 71 9.06 7.98 8.05
CA ALA A 71 10.25 7.76 7.23
C ALA A 71 10.73 6.30 7.28
N GLN A 72 10.73 5.70 8.47
CA GLN A 72 11.19 4.32 8.66
C GLN A 72 10.24 3.30 8.02
N THR A 73 8.92 3.43 8.24
CA THR A 73 7.95 2.52 7.63
C THR A 73 7.92 2.62 6.11
N LYS A 74 8.11 3.83 5.56
CA LYS A 74 8.30 4.05 4.13
C LYS A 74 9.55 3.33 3.61
N SER A 75 10.69 3.53 4.27
CA SER A 75 11.96 2.91 3.87
C SER A 75 11.85 1.39 3.82
N ASN A 76 11.31 0.78 4.89
CA ASN A 76 11.15 -0.67 4.98
C ASN A 76 10.23 -1.21 3.86
N LEU A 77 9.14 -0.51 3.57
CA LEU A 77 8.21 -0.91 2.51
C LEU A 77 8.84 -0.78 1.12
N GLN A 78 9.59 0.31 0.86
CA GLN A 78 10.28 0.52 -0.41
C GLN A 78 11.39 -0.51 -0.65
N GLU A 79 12.22 -0.77 0.37
CA GLU A 79 13.27 -1.77 0.31
C GLU A 79 12.69 -3.15 -0.03
N GLN A 80 11.60 -3.54 0.62
CA GLN A 80 10.96 -4.82 0.35
C GLN A 80 10.37 -4.90 -1.06
N LEU A 81 9.73 -3.82 -1.54
CA LEU A 81 9.20 -3.76 -2.90
C LEU A 81 10.30 -3.83 -3.96
N ASP A 82 11.43 -3.18 -3.72
CA ASP A 82 12.58 -3.22 -4.63
C ASP A 82 13.26 -4.58 -4.64
N ALA A 83 13.41 -5.21 -3.48
CA ALA A 83 13.88 -6.58 -3.36
C ALA A 83 12.97 -7.56 -4.12
N MET A 84 11.65 -7.41 -3.99
CA MET A 84 10.66 -8.22 -4.71
C MET A 84 10.67 -7.97 -6.22
N GLN A 85 10.86 -6.74 -6.67
CA GLN A 85 10.91 -6.40 -8.10
C GLN A 85 12.17 -6.94 -8.79
N LYS A 86 13.30 -7.01 -8.08
CA LYS A 86 14.57 -7.56 -8.58
C LYS A 86 14.55 -9.08 -8.71
N ARG A 87 13.51 -9.78 -8.22
CA ARG A 87 13.43 -11.24 -8.32
C ARG A 87 13.33 -11.67 -9.79
N PRO A 88 14.06 -12.75 -10.16
CA PRO A 88 14.01 -13.29 -11.51
C PRO A 88 12.56 -13.68 -11.87
N ALA A 89 12.17 -13.40 -13.11
CA ALA A 89 10.83 -13.75 -13.58
C ALA A 89 10.73 -15.26 -13.78
N GLU A 90 9.74 -15.85 -13.13
CA GLU A 90 9.31 -17.21 -13.44
C GLU A 90 8.20 -17.14 -14.49
N ALA A 91 8.22 -18.01 -15.50
CA ALA A 91 7.19 -18.05 -16.55
C ALA A 91 5.87 -18.68 -16.04
N THR A 92 5.34 -18.19 -14.92
CA THR A 92 4.13 -18.69 -14.26
C THR A 92 3.05 -17.61 -14.16
N VAL A 93 1.78 -18.05 -14.10
CA VAL A 93 0.63 -17.16 -13.89
C VAL A 93 0.76 -16.44 -12.54
N LEU A 94 1.23 -17.15 -11.50
CA LEU A 94 1.49 -16.61 -10.17
C LEU A 94 2.53 -15.49 -10.19
N ASP A 95 3.61 -15.60 -10.97
CA ASP A 95 4.60 -14.51 -11.13
C ASP A 95 3.98 -13.27 -11.77
N THR A 96 3.10 -13.46 -12.76
CA THR A 96 2.40 -12.35 -13.42
C THR A 96 1.50 -11.59 -12.44
N VAL A 97 0.75 -12.33 -11.61
CA VAL A 97 -0.09 -11.76 -10.55
C VAL A 97 0.79 -11.08 -9.50
N PHE A 98 1.88 -11.72 -9.06
CA PHE A 98 2.83 -11.17 -8.11
C PHE A 98 3.40 -9.82 -8.57
N ARG A 99 3.88 -9.73 -9.82
CA ARG A 99 4.38 -8.47 -10.39
C ARG A 99 3.32 -7.38 -10.42
N ARG A 100 2.05 -7.73 -10.65
CA ARG A 100 0.93 -6.78 -10.59
C ARG A 100 0.70 -6.30 -9.16
N VAL A 101 0.75 -7.20 -8.17
CA VAL A 101 0.62 -6.84 -6.75
C VAL A 101 1.73 -5.87 -6.33
N VAL A 102 3.00 -6.18 -6.65
CA VAL A 102 4.14 -5.29 -6.35
C VAL A 102 3.94 -3.90 -6.97
N ARG A 103 3.50 -3.83 -8.23
CA ARG A 103 3.20 -2.56 -8.91
C ARG A 103 2.07 -1.79 -8.24
N ASN A 104 1.00 -2.47 -7.84
CA ASN A 104 -0.13 -1.84 -7.15
C ASN A 104 0.29 -1.22 -5.82
N TYR A 105 1.11 -1.92 -5.03
CA TYR A 105 1.64 -1.35 -3.78
C TYR A 105 2.55 -0.14 -4.02
N LYS A 106 3.40 -0.17 -5.06
CA LYS A 106 4.18 1.02 -5.45
C LYS A 106 3.29 2.21 -5.79
N PHE A 107 2.21 1.99 -6.53
CA PHE A 107 1.25 3.04 -6.86
C PHE A 107 0.53 3.59 -5.62
N LEU A 108 0.11 2.71 -4.70
CA LEU A 108 -0.52 3.12 -3.45
C LEU A 108 0.39 4.01 -2.59
N ILE A 109 1.70 3.76 -2.56
CA ILE A 109 2.65 4.63 -1.85
C ILE A 109 2.62 6.03 -2.44
N LEU A 110 2.75 6.16 -3.77
CA LEU A 110 2.74 7.46 -4.45
C LEU A 110 1.46 8.27 -4.17
N VAL A 111 0.30 7.63 -4.25
CA VAL A 111 -1.00 8.28 -3.97
C VAL A 111 -1.06 8.78 -2.53
N ASN A 112 -0.56 8.00 -1.56
CA ASN A 112 -0.55 8.44 -0.17
C ASN A 112 0.48 9.56 0.07
N GLU A 113 1.61 9.56 -0.62
CA GLU A 113 2.60 10.66 -0.53
C GLU A 113 2.03 11.97 -1.03
N GLU A 114 1.32 11.94 -2.16
CA GLU A 114 0.61 13.11 -2.68
C GLU A 114 -0.47 13.59 -1.70
N ALA A 115 -1.24 12.67 -1.12
CA ALA A 115 -2.23 13.00 -0.11
C ALA A 115 -1.60 13.67 1.14
N VAL A 116 -0.45 13.18 1.60
CA VAL A 116 0.29 13.76 2.74
C VAL A 116 0.81 15.16 2.40
N ALA A 117 1.34 15.37 1.19
CA ALA A 117 1.81 16.68 0.74
C ALA A 117 0.65 17.68 0.71
N ASN A 118 -0.48 17.29 0.11
CA ASN A 118 -1.69 18.11 0.06
C ASN A 118 -2.23 18.43 1.47
N GLN A 119 -2.17 17.47 2.39
CA GLN A 119 -2.61 17.68 3.77
C GLN A 119 -1.73 18.70 4.52
N LYS A 120 -0.41 18.69 4.30
CA LYS A 120 0.47 19.73 4.87
C LYS A 120 0.11 21.13 4.37
N GLU A 121 -0.19 21.25 3.08
CA GLU A 121 -0.62 22.53 2.49
C GLU A 121 -1.95 23.01 3.10
N ILE A 122 -2.93 22.11 3.26
CA ILE A 122 -4.22 22.43 3.89
C ILE A 122 -4.02 22.88 5.34
N VAL A 123 -3.16 22.20 6.11
CA VAL A 123 -2.87 22.58 7.50
C VAL A 123 -2.21 23.96 7.57
N ALA A 124 -1.26 24.25 6.67
CA ALA A 124 -0.62 25.57 6.60
C ALA A 124 -1.63 26.68 6.27
N LYS A 125 -2.50 26.47 5.27
CA LYS A 125 -3.58 27.42 4.93
C LYS A 125 -4.54 27.63 6.09
N LYS A 126 -4.94 26.56 6.78
CA LYS A 126 -5.81 26.65 7.96
C LYS A 126 -5.18 27.51 9.05
N GLN A 127 -3.88 27.35 9.32
CA GLN A 127 -3.19 28.18 10.30
C GLN A 127 -3.14 29.65 9.84
N ALA A 128 -2.79 29.92 8.59
CA ALA A 128 -2.78 31.28 8.04
C ALA A 128 -4.15 31.97 8.15
N TYR A 129 -5.25 31.25 7.86
CA TYR A 129 -6.60 31.79 8.04
C TYR A 129 -6.94 32.04 9.51
N LYS A 130 -6.50 31.17 10.42
CA LYS A 130 -6.69 31.38 11.87
C LYS A 130 -6.00 32.67 12.32
N ASP A 131 -4.75 32.88 11.92
CA ASP A 131 -3.99 34.08 12.26
C ASP A 131 -4.64 35.35 11.67
N GLN A 132 -5.18 35.25 10.45
CA GLN A 132 -5.90 36.35 9.80
C GLN A 132 -7.20 36.70 10.54
N ILE A 133 -7.98 35.71 10.95
CA ILE A 133 -9.21 35.91 11.75
C ILE A 133 -8.87 36.60 13.07
N GLU A 134 -7.78 36.18 13.73
CA GLU A 134 -7.34 36.77 14.99
C GLU A 134 -6.96 38.25 14.84
N ARG A 135 -6.18 38.58 13.81
CA ARG A 135 -5.86 39.99 13.48
C ARG A 135 -7.10 40.83 13.19
N LEU A 136 -7.99 40.34 12.33
CA LEU A 136 -9.24 41.05 12.01
C LEU A 136 -10.14 41.21 13.24
N THR A 137 -10.10 40.27 14.19
CA THR A 137 -10.84 40.37 15.44
C THR A 137 -10.26 41.47 16.33
N GLN A 138 -8.93 41.55 16.45
CA GLN A 138 -8.25 42.61 17.20
C GLN A 138 -8.51 43.99 16.58
N ASP A 139 -8.39 44.11 15.26
CA ASP A 139 -8.65 45.36 14.53
C ASP A 139 -10.11 45.82 14.74
N ASN A 140 -11.07 44.90 14.69
CA ASN A 140 -12.47 45.21 14.98
C ASN A 140 -12.69 45.67 16.42
N GLN A 141 -12.02 45.05 17.39
CA GLN A 141 -12.10 45.49 18.80
C GLN A 141 -11.52 46.90 18.96
N PHE A 142 -10.38 47.16 18.34
CA PHE A 142 -9.74 48.47 18.35
C PHE A 142 -10.62 49.56 17.71
N LEU A 143 -11.22 49.27 16.55
CA LEU A 143 -12.15 50.19 15.89
C LEU A 143 -13.39 50.47 16.75
N LYS A 144 -13.96 49.44 17.40
CA LYS A 144 -15.08 49.63 18.34
C LYS A 144 -14.71 50.57 19.50
N LEU A 145 -13.51 50.44 20.06
CA LEU A 145 -13.02 51.34 21.10
C LEU A 145 -12.85 52.78 20.60
N GLN A 146 -12.31 52.97 19.39
CA GLN A 146 -12.21 54.31 18.80
C GLN A 146 -13.59 54.95 18.58
N ILE A 147 -14.55 54.21 18.03
CA ILE A 147 -15.91 54.71 17.80
C ILE A 147 -16.56 55.12 19.13
N ALA A 148 -16.46 54.28 20.16
CA ALA A 148 -16.97 54.60 21.49
C ALA A 148 -16.32 55.87 22.06
N THR A 149 -15.00 56.02 21.89
CA THR A 149 -14.26 57.21 22.32
C THR A 149 -14.76 58.47 21.59
N MET A 150 -14.89 58.43 20.26
CA MET A 150 -15.37 59.55 19.46
C MET A 150 -16.82 59.93 19.81
N GLN A 151 -17.69 58.96 20.09
CA GLN A 151 -19.06 59.21 20.50
C GLN A 151 -19.17 59.80 21.91
N SER A 152 -18.20 59.52 22.78
CA SER A 152 -18.14 60.06 24.15
C SER A 152 -17.51 61.46 24.24
N GLN A 153 -16.91 61.96 23.16
CA GLN A 153 -16.31 63.29 23.17
C GLN A 153 -17.38 64.39 23.09
N PRO A 154 -17.33 65.41 23.96
CA PRO A 154 -18.23 66.56 23.86
C PRO A 154 -18.01 67.31 22.54
N PRO A 155 -19.04 67.97 21.99
CA PRO A 155 -18.92 68.70 20.74
C PRO A 155 -17.80 69.74 20.82
N PRO A 156 -17.03 69.94 19.72
CA PRO A 156 -15.93 70.88 19.72
C PRO A 156 -16.44 72.29 20.07
N PRO A 157 -15.66 73.07 20.84
CA PRO A 157 -16.07 74.41 21.25
C PRO A 157 -16.33 75.29 20.01
N PRO A 158 -17.35 76.16 20.04
CA PRO A 158 -17.68 77.02 18.91
C PRO A 158 -16.47 77.88 18.55
N VAL A 159 -16.03 77.77 17.29
CA VAL A 159 -14.92 78.58 16.77
C VAL A 159 -15.34 80.04 16.80
N ALA A 160 -14.69 80.84 17.65
CA ALA A 160 -14.90 82.26 17.69
C ALA A 160 -14.56 82.86 16.32
N ARG A 161 -15.57 83.37 15.60
CA ARG A 161 -15.34 84.20 14.41
C ARG A 161 -14.69 85.50 14.87
N ILE A 162 -13.39 85.62 14.62
CA ILE A 162 -12.69 86.89 14.70
C ILE A 162 -13.31 87.80 13.62
N LYS A 163 -13.89 88.92 14.04
CA LYS A 163 -14.43 89.96 13.17
C LYS A 163 -13.31 90.87 12.67
#